data_AF-A0A3B9WY04-F1
#
_entry.id   AF-A0A3B9WY04-F1
#
_cell.length_a   1.000
_cell.length_b   1.000
_cell.length_c   1.000
_cell.angle_alpha   90.00
_cell.angle_beta   90.00
_cell.angle_gamma   90.00
#
_symmetry.space_group_name_H-M   'P 1'
#
loop_
_entity.id
_entity.type
_entity.pdbx_description
1 polymer ?
#
loop_
_entity_poly.entity_id
_entity_poly.type
_entity_poly.pdbx_seq_one_letter_code
_entity_poly.pdbx_strand_id
1 'polypeptide(L)'
;MDTTAQILEACIFLADKDAKVTINSVREYRGVGSNSTIGPVVALFNKNREMYQANAAPAGLKLAAASALDKVFIDLKERMTAEIDAVLSSKEEMSAAHDSQLRRRSDELDATLAEKNTFKDDLKKSQDNLKSSQDELTEKIQLTIKLKDVNHAIQEKLESLETLIERHNEEKKRNDHAINELTVALALSGEKKNHSDRESTQKDGIITALNLSFREAVEKNDAESKENREALAGLNKDLSIADKDLALVTSAFQTKLAVSEDKRAISEGKLQTLLAEITTLKDAKSACRESLRRQKIWAGKVLAKTLNLLTKEKIESAISLLGDSLDTHKTL
;
A
#
# COMPACT_ATOMS: atom_id res chain seq x y z
N MET A 1 -21.79 -55.38 -6.01
CA MET A 1 -21.60 -56.65 -5.30
C MET A 1 -20.87 -56.36 -4.01
N ASP A 2 -21.35 -56.86 -2.88
CA ASP A 2 -20.83 -56.51 -1.56
C ASP A 2 -19.46 -57.15 -1.30
N THR A 3 -18.42 -56.30 -1.32
CA THR A 3 -17.02 -56.68 -1.18
C THR A 3 -16.74 -57.42 0.13
N THR A 4 -17.53 -57.15 1.18
CA THR A 4 -17.36 -57.71 2.52
C THR A 4 -17.83 -59.16 2.60
N ALA A 5 -19.00 -59.45 2.03
CA ALA A 5 -19.53 -60.82 1.95
C ALA A 5 -18.56 -61.77 1.22
N GLN A 6 -17.92 -61.28 0.16
CA GLN A 6 -16.92 -62.05 -0.60
C GLN A 6 -15.62 -62.30 0.19
N ILE A 7 -15.20 -61.35 1.05
CA ILE A 7 -14.04 -61.56 1.95
C ILE A 7 -14.37 -62.63 2.99
N LEU A 8 -15.58 -62.59 3.55
CA LEU A 8 -16.02 -63.56 4.55
C LEU A 8 -16.18 -64.97 3.94
N GLU A 9 -16.76 -65.08 2.74
CA GLU A 9 -16.89 -66.34 2.00
C GLU A 9 -15.51 -66.95 1.68
N ALA A 10 -14.55 -66.12 1.30
CA ALA A 10 -13.16 -66.53 1.12
C ALA A 10 -12.52 -67.04 2.42
N CYS A 11 -12.77 -66.37 3.56
CA CYS A 11 -12.29 -66.83 4.87
C CYS A 11 -12.90 -68.19 5.26
N ILE A 12 -14.20 -68.38 5.04
CA ILE A 12 -14.91 -69.64 5.34
C ILE A 12 -14.36 -70.78 4.46
N PHE A 13 -14.24 -70.56 3.16
CA PHE A 13 -13.72 -71.55 2.22
C PHE A 13 -12.27 -71.95 2.53
N LEU A 14 -11.42 -70.99 2.91
CA LEU A 14 -10.03 -71.27 3.29
C LEU A 14 -9.93 -71.98 4.64
N ALA A 15 -10.86 -71.73 5.56
CA ALA A 15 -10.91 -72.39 6.85
C ALA A 15 -11.37 -73.85 6.77
N ASP A 16 -12.25 -74.19 5.82
CA ASP A 16 -12.72 -75.57 5.55
C ASP A 16 -11.59 -76.51 5.08
N LYS A 17 -10.50 -75.93 4.54
CA LYS A 17 -9.27 -76.66 4.17
C LYS A 17 -8.27 -76.82 5.31
N ASP A 18 -8.71 -76.58 6.55
CA ASP A 18 -7.94 -76.66 7.80
C ASP A 18 -6.67 -75.78 7.87
N ALA A 19 -6.55 -74.78 7.00
CA ALA A 19 -5.45 -73.82 7.02
C ALA A 19 -5.76 -72.62 7.95
N LYS A 20 -4.73 -72.04 8.58
CA LYS A 20 -4.85 -70.75 9.28
C LYS A 20 -5.11 -69.66 8.26
N VAL A 21 -6.24 -68.95 8.38
CA VAL A 21 -6.63 -67.92 7.41
C VAL A 21 -5.76 -66.68 7.62
N THR A 22 -5.06 -66.22 6.60
CA THR A 22 -4.22 -65.02 6.65
C THR A 22 -4.70 -63.97 5.66
N ILE A 23 -4.27 -62.72 5.86
CA ILE A 23 -4.58 -61.62 4.92
C ILE A 23 -4.09 -61.95 3.52
N ASN A 24 -2.91 -62.58 3.41
CA ASN A 24 -2.31 -62.95 2.14
C ASN A 24 -3.10 -64.08 1.46
N SER A 25 -3.50 -65.13 2.19
CA SER A 25 -4.27 -66.24 1.60
C SER A 25 -5.65 -65.78 1.10
N VAL A 26 -6.29 -64.84 1.81
CA VAL A 26 -7.58 -64.27 1.39
C VAL A 26 -7.41 -63.34 0.18
N ARG A 27 -6.31 -62.59 0.13
CA ARG A 27 -5.96 -61.78 -1.05
C ARG A 27 -5.68 -62.66 -2.27
N GLU A 28 -4.92 -63.73 -2.12
CA GLU A 28 -4.62 -64.67 -3.22
C GLU A 28 -5.89 -65.34 -3.74
N TYR A 29 -6.81 -65.73 -2.85
CA TYR A 29 -8.08 -66.33 -3.24
C TYR A 29 -9.00 -65.34 -3.97
N ARG A 30 -9.02 -64.06 -3.57
CA ARG A 30 -9.91 -63.05 -4.18
C ARG A 30 -9.30 -62.31 -5.37
N GLY A 31 -7.98 -62.25 -5.48
CA GLY A 31 -7.26 -61.45 -6.49
C GLY A 31 -7.38 -59.92 -6.32
N VAL A 32 -8.27 -59.41 -5.47
CA VAL A 32 -8.52 -57.97 -5.26
C VAL A 32 -8.76 -57.63 -3.80
N GLY A 33 -8.23 -56.47 -3.35
CA GLY A 33 -8.45 -55.91 -2.01
C GLY A 33 -7.17 -55.49 -1.28
N SER A 34 -7.25 -54.37 -0.56
CA SER A 34 -6.12 -53.81 0.20
C SER A 34 -5.98 -54.47 1.59
N ASN A 35 -4.81 -54.30 2.22
CA ASN A 35 -4.57 -54.79 3.58
C ASN A 35 -5.56 -54.13 4.57
N SER A 36 -5.95 -52.88 4.31
CA SER A 36 -6.89 -52.12 5.15
C SER A 36 -8.32 -52.63 5.09
N THR A 37 -8.76 -53.25 3.99
CA THR A 37 -10.10 -53.83 3.86
C THR A 37 -10.16 -55.30 4.26
N ILE A 38 -9.11 -56.08 3.96
CA ILE A 38 -9.06 -57.52 4.27
C ILE A 38 -8.65 -57.76 5.73
N GLY A 39 -7.72 -56.95 6.25
CA GLY A 39 -7.10 -57.12 7.56
C GLY A 39 -8.09 -57.19 8.73
N PRO A 40 -9.01 -56.22 8.87
CA PRO A 40 -10.00 -56.23 9.95
C PRO A 40 -10.90 -57.48 9.92
N VAL A 41 -11.33 -57.91 8.74
CA VAL A 41 -12.23 -59.07 8.57
C VAL A 41 -11.51 -60.39 8.90
N VAL A 42 -10.26 -60.56 8.45
CA VAL A 42 -9.46 -61.76 8.76
C VAL A 42 -9.12 -61.84 10.25
N ALA A 43 -8.79 -60.70 10.88
CA ALA A 43 -8.49 -60.65 12.30
C ALA A 43 -9.71 -61.05 13.15
N LEU A 44 -10.89 -60.53 12.81
CA LEU A 44 -12.15 -60.88 13.48
C LEU A 44 -12.53 -62.35 13.26
N PHE A 45 -12.38 -62.85 12.03
CA PHE A 45 -12.68 -64.25 11.72
C PHE A 45 -11.82 -65.24 12.52
N ASN A 46 -10.51 -65.03 12.57
CA ASN A 46 -9.60 -65.90 13.32
C ASN A 46 -9.85 -65.85 14.83
N LYS A 47 -10.08 -64.65 15.39
CA LYS A 47 -10.40 -64.49 16.81
C LYS A 47 -11.65 -65.28 17.20
N ASN A 48 -12.66 -65.32 16.34
CA ASN A 48 -13.88 -66.08 16.59
C ASN A 48 -13.67 -67.58 16.41
N ARG A 49 -12.93 -68.02 15.38
CA ARG A 49 -12.58 -69.44 15.19
C ARG A 49 -11.88 -70.04 16.42
N GLU A 50 -10.97 -69.28 17.03
CA GLU A 50 -10.25 -69.70 18.24
C GLU A 50 -11.19 -69.88 19.45
N MET A 51 -12.25 -69.07 19.60
CA MET A 51 -13.22 -69.25 20.69
C MET A 51 -14.06 -70.52 20.56
N TYR A 52 -14.32 -70.99 19.33
CA TYR A 52 -15.15 -72.18 19.08
C TYR A 52 -14.37 -73.49 19.11
N GLN A 53 -13.08 -73.50 18.76
CA GLN A 53 -12.24 -74.70 18.85
C GLN A 53 -11.97 -75.15 20.30
N ALA A 54 -12.18 -74.27 21.28
CA ALA A 54 -11.94 -74.57 22.70
C ALA A 54 -13.00 -75.49 23.36
N ASN A 55 -14.15 -75.78 22.72
CA ASN A 55 -15.24 -76.58 23.31
C ASN A 55 -15.67 -77.74 22.39
N ALA A 56 -15.07 -78.93 22.54
CA ALA A 56 -15.49 -80.14 21.84
C ALA A 56 -16.61 -80.87 22.61
N ALA A 57 -17.86 -80.84 22.11
CA ALA A 57 -19.04 -81.51 22.70
C ALA A 57 -19.74 -82.51 21.71
N PRO A 58 -20.56 -83.47 22.21
CA PRO A 58 -20.99 -84.67 21.48
C PRO A 58 -22.09 -84.43 20.43
N ALA A 59 -22.23 -85.39 19.50
CA ALA A 59 -22.88 -85.23 18.19
C ALA A 59 -24.35 -84.76 18.15
N GLY A 60 -25.17 -84.99 19.18
CA GLY A 60 -26.55 -84.49 19.25
C GLY A 60 -26.65 -82.99 19.60
N LEU A 61 -25.64 -82.47 20.32
CA LEU A 61 -25.49 -81.04 20.59
C LEU A 61 -24.95 -80.29 19.37
N LYS A 62 -24.31 -80.98 18.41
CA LYS A 62 -23.76 -80.36 17.19
C LYS A 62 -24.83 -79.79 16.26
N LEU A 63 -26.04 -80.38 16.20
CA LEU A 63 -27.10 -79.89 15.32
C LEU A 63 -27.83 -78.66 15.91
N ALA A 64 -28.10 -78.69 17.22
CA ALA A 64 -28.67 -77.54 17.94
C ALA A 64 -27.65 -76.40 18.09
N ALA A 65 -26.37 -76.72 18.32
CA ALA A 65 -25.28 -75.76 18.30
C ALA A 65 -25.04 -75.20 16.90
N ALA A 66 -25.16 -75.99 15.82
CA ALA A 66 -25.06 -75.50 14.45
C ALA A 66 -26.18 -74.52 14.10
N SER A 67 -27.43 -74.82 14.50
CA SER A 67 -28.57 -73.91 14.36
C SER A 67 -28.41 -72.61 15.17
N ALA A 68 -27.90 -72.71 16.40
CA ALA A 68 -27.58 -71.54 17.22
C ALA A 68 -26.40 -70.74 16.65
N LEU A 69 -25.39 -71.41 16.09
CA LEU A 69 -24.26 -70.82 15.39
C LEU A 69 -24.70 -70.08 14.14
N ASP A 70 -25.59 -70.66 13.32
CA ASP A 70 -26.14 -70.00 12.14
C ASP A 70 -26.89 -68.72 12.52
N LYS A 71 -27.72 -68.76 13.57
CA LYS A 71 -28.37 -67.55 14.09
C LYS A 71 -27.39 -66.51 14.60
N VAL A 72 -26.39 -66.93 15.37
CA VAL A 72 -25.34 -66.02 15.88
C VAL A 72 -24.52 -65.43 14.74
N PHE A 73 -24.23 -66.19 13.68
CA PHE A 73 -23.53 -65.70 12.50
C PHE A 73 -24.37 -64.74 11.67
N ILE A 74 -25.68 -64.97 11.55
CA ILE A 74 -26.60 -64.04 10.89
C ILE A 74 -26.67 -62.73 11.67
N ASP A 75 -26.92 -62.79 12.99
CA ASP A 75 -26.97 -61.61 13.85
C ASP A 75 -25.64 -60.85 13.85
N LEU A 76 -24.51 -61.57 13.84
CA LEU A 76 -23.18 -60.98 13.77
C LEU A 76 -22.93 -60.32 12.42
N LYS A 77 -23.36 -60.95 11.31
CA LYS A 77 -23.25 -60.38 9.96
C LYS A 77 -24.08 -59.11 9.86
N GLU A 78 -25.31 -59.11 10.35
CA GLU A 78 -26.18 -57.93 10.36
C GLU A 78 -25.60 -56.81 11.20
N ARG A 79 -25.11 -57.10 12.42
CA ARG A 79 -24.43 -56.11 13.27
C ARG A 79 -23.16 -55.55 12.65
N MET A 80 -22.32 -56.40 12.06
CA MET A 80 -21.09 -55.96 11.40
C MET A 80 -21.39 -55.10 10.16
N THR A 81 -22.41 -55.46 9.39
CA THR A 81 -22.83 -54.66 8.23
C THR A 81 -23.32 -53.28 8.70
N ALA A 82 -24.15 -53.22 9.74
CA ALA A 82 -24.64 -51.97 10.31
C ALA A 82 -23.53 -51.08 10.89
N GLU A 83 -22.54 -51.64 11.59
CA GLU A 83 -21.39 -50.87 12.09
C GLU A 83 -20.52 -50.33 10.95
N ILE A 84 -20.28 -51.13 9.90
CA ILE A 84 -19.49 -50.70 8.74
C ILE A 84 -20.21 -49.58 7.99
N ASP A 85 -21.51 -49.71 7.77
CA ASP A 85 -22.32 -48.68 7.09
C ASP A 85 -22.33 -47.37 7.91
N ALA A 86 -22.42 -47.45 9.24
CA ALA A 86 -22.33 -46.29 10.11
C ALA A 86 -20.96 -45.58 10.01
N VAL A 87 -19.87 -46.35 9.96
CA VAL A 87 -18.51 -45.80 9.81
C VAL A 87 -18.32 -45.17 8.42
N LEU A 88 -18.82 -45.80 7.36
CA LEU A 88 -18.74 -45.26 6.00
C LEU A 88 -19.56 -43.98 5.85
N SER A 89 -20.79 -43.95 6.35
CA SER A 89 -21.64 -42.76 6.36
C SER A 89 -20.97 -41.60 7.12
N SER A 90 -20.43 -41.87 8.31
CA SER A 90 -19.71 -40.85 9.09
C SER A 90 -18.48 -40.31 8.37
N LYS A 91 -17.75 -41.18 7.66
CA LYS A 91 -16.58 -40.78 6.85
C LYS A 91 -16.99 -39.92 5.65
N GLU A 92 -18.07 -40.26 4.97
CA GLU A 92 -18.59 -39.48 3.84
C GLU A 92 -19.04 -38.08 4.29
N GLU A 93 -19.76 -37.99 5.41
CA GLU A 93 -20.16 -36.70 6.00
C GLU A 93 -18.94 -35.85 6.40
N MET A 94 -17.95 -36.44 7.06
CA MET A 94 -16.71 -35.75 7.42
C MET A 94 -15.92 -35.31 6.19
N SER A 95 -15.84 -36.15 5.15
CA SER A 95 -15.18 -35.81 3.90
C SER A 95 -15.87 -34.63 3.20
N ALA A 96 -17.20 -34.67 3.11
CA ALA A 96 -17.98 -33.59 2.51
C ALA A 96 -17.84 -32.27 3.30
N ALA A 97 -17.80 -32.35 4.64
CA ALA A 97 -17.58 -31.19 5.49
C ALA A 97 -16.16 -30.60 5.30
N HIS A 98 -15.13 -31.46 5.22
CA HIS A 98 -13.77 -31.03 4.96
C HIS A 98 -13.58 -30.41 3.57
N ASP A 99 -14.16 -31.01 2.53
CA ASP A 99 -14.11 -30.47 1.17
C ASP A 99 -14.80 -29.10 1.09
N SER A 100 -15.94 -28.93 1.76
CA SER A 100 -16.63 -27.64 1.86
C SER A 100 -15.76 -26.59 2.57
N GLN A 101 -15.07 -26.97 3.64
CA GLN A 101 -14.16 -26.07 4.35
C GLN A 101 -12.93 -25.70 3.52
N LEU A 102 -12.36 -26.64 2.77
CA LEU A 102 -11.23 -26.40 1.87
C LEU A 102 -11.62 -25.46 0.73
N ARG A 103 -12.80 -25.65 0.13
CA ARG A 103 -13.30 -24.73 -0.92
C ARG A 103 -13.48 -23.32 -0.38
N ARG A 104 -14.14 -23.15 0.77
CA ARG A 104 -14.28 -21.82 1.40
C ARG A 104 -12.93 -21.16 1.69
N ARG A 105 -11.97 -21.92 2.20
CA ARG A 105 -10.61 -21.40 2.42
C ARG A 105 -9.90 -21.04 1.13
N SER A 106 -10.12 -21.78 0.04
CA SER A 106 -9.60 -21.44 -1.28
C SER A 106 -10.18 -20.11 -1.76
N ASP A 107 -11.50 -19.93 -1.67
CA ASP A 107 -12.19 -18.71 -2.10
C ASP A 107 -11.73 -17.49 -1.28
N GLU A 108 -11.53 -17.65 0.04
CA GLU A 108 -10.96 -16.61 0.92
C GLU A 108 -9.52 -16.24 0.51
N LEU A 109 -8.72 -17.23 0.11
CA LEU A 109 -7.33 -17.04 -0.31
C LEU A 109 -7.26 -16.33 -1.67
N ASP A 110 -8.14 -16.68 -2.60
CA ASP A 110 -8.27 -16.01 -3.89
C ASP A 110 -8.76 -14.56 -3.74
N ALA A 111 -9.72 -14.31 -2.84
CA ALA A 111 -10.17 -12.95 -2.51
C ALA A 111 -9.05 -12.09 -1.92
N THR A 112 -8.29 -12.64 -0.96
CA THR A 112 -7.15 -11.91 -0.36
C THR A 112 -5.99 -11.69 -1.34
N LEU A 113 -5.76 -12.61 -2.29
CA LEU A 113 -4.82 -12.42 -3.38
C LEU A 113 -5.26 -11.28 -4.32
N ALA A 114 -6.55 -11.20 -4.65
CA ALA A 114 -7.09 -10.11 -5.45
C ALA A 114 -6.92 -8.75 -4.75
N GLU A 115 -7.27 -8.66 -3.46
CA GLU A 115 -7.07 -7.44 -2.65
C GLU A 115 -5.59 -7.02 -2.55
N LYS A 116 -4.68 -7.99 -2.44
CA LYS A 116 -3.23 -7.70 -2.41
C LYS A 116 -2.74 -7.15 -3.74
N ASN A 117 -3.27 -7.62 -4.86
CA ASN A 117 -2.91 -7.13 -6.17
C ASN A 117 -3.44 -5.71 -6.41
N THR A 118 -4.68 -5.41 -6.01
CA THR A 118 -5.21 -4.04 -6.10
C THR A 118 -4.40 -3.07 -5.23
N PHE A 119 -4.08 -3.46 -4.00
CA PHE A 119 -3.21 -2.65 -3.13
C PHE A 119 -1.84 -2.38 -3.75
N LYS A 120 -1.25 -3.37 -4.44
CA LYS A 120 0.03 -3.20 -5.14
C LYS A 120 -0.07 -2.18 -6.27
N ASP A 121 -1.16 -2.20 -7.04
CA ASP A 121 -1.38 -1.26 -8.14
C ASP A 121 -1.60 0.17 -7.61
N ASP A 122 -2.33 0.32 -6.53
CA ASP A 122 -2.54 1.62 -5.88
C ASP A 122 -1.24 2.17 -5.28
N LEU A 123 -0.42 1.31 -4.67
CA LEU A 123 0.90 1.69 -4.18
C LEU A 123 1.79 2.19 -5.32
N LYS A 124 1.77 1.52 -6.47
CA LYS A 124 2.53 1.92 -7.66
C LYS A 124 2.07 3.28 -8.19
N LYS A 125 0.75 3.51 -8.30
CA LYS A 125 0.20 4.82 -8.69
C LYS A 125 0.62 5.92 -7.72
N SER A 126 0.59 5.65 -6.42
CA SER A 126 1.04 6.60 -5.39
C SER A 126 2.53 6.93 -5.53
N GLN A 127 3.36 5.92 -5.78
CA GLN A 127 4.80 6.10 -6.04
C GLN A 127 5.06 6.93 -7.30
N ASP A 128 4.33 6.68 -8.38
CA ASP A 128 4.46 7.42 -9.64
C ASP A 128 4.05 8.89 -9.46
N ASN A 129 2.97 9.16 -8.72
CA ASN A 129 2.54 10.52 -8.38
C ASN A 129 3.60 11.25 -7.52
N LEU A 130 4.16 10.57 -6.52
CA LEU A 130 5.20 11.14 -5.66
C LEU A 130 6.44 11.52 -6.46
N LYS A 131 6.83 10.68 -7.43
CA LYS A 131 7.96 10.95 -8.31
C LYS A 131 7.69 12.16 -9.22
N SER A 132 6.49 12.26 -9.79
CA SER A 132 6.10 13.45 -10.54
C SER A 132 6.16 14.73 -9.70
N SER A 133 5.71 14.70 -8.44
CA SER A 133 5.81 15.86 -7.54
C SER A 133 7.26 16.20 -7.18
N GLN A 134 8.12 15.19 -7.04
CA GLN A 134 9.55 15.39 -6.81
C GLN A 134 10.22 16.08 -8.01
N ASP A 135 9.88 15.67 -9.23
CA ASP A 135 10.40 16.27 -10.46
C ASP A 135 9.94 17.73 -10.58
N GLU A 136 8.66 18.03 -10.32
CA GLU A 136 8.12 19.40 -10.30
C GLU A 136 8.82 20.29 -9.25
N LEU A 137 9.08 19.77 -8.04
CA LEU A 137 9.81 20.49 -7.00
C LEU A 137 11.26 20.76 -7.40
N THR A 138 11.91 19.79 -8.04
CA THR A 138 13.29 19.94 -8.52
C THR A 138 13.37 21.04 -9.57
N GLU A 139 12.42 21.10 -10.51
CA GLU A 139 12.33 22.18 -11.49
C GLU A 139 12.12 23.55 -10.80
N LYS A 140 11.24 23.65 -9.80
CA LYS A 140 11.01 24.88 -9.02
C LYS A 140 12.26 25.34 -8.26
N ILE A 141 13.05 24.41 -7.71
CA ILE A 141 14.32 24.73 -7.05
C ILE A 141 15.32 25.30 -8.06
N GLN A 142 15.43 24.68 -9.25
CA GLN A 142 16.31 25.18 -10.31
C GLN A 142 15.91 26.58 -10.80
N LEU A 143 14.61 26.84 -10.96
CA LEU A 143 14.11 28.16 -11.32
C LEU A 143 14.42 29.20 -10.23
N THR A 144 14.27 28.84 -8.95
CA THR A 144 14.62 29.72 -7.82
C THR A 144 16.11 30.07 -7.82
N ILE A 145 16.99 29.10 -8.11
CA ILE A 145 18.44 29.35 -8.24
C ILE A 145 18.71 30.34 -9.37
N LYS A 146 18.14 30.11 -10.56
CA LYS A 146 18.30 31.03 -11.71
C LYS A 146 17.78 32.44 -11.42
N LEU A 147 16.63 32.56 -10.74
CA LEU A 147 16.08 33.85 -10.30
C LEU A 147 17.02 34.57 -9.34
N LYS A 148 17.67 33.84 -8.43
CA LYS A 148 18.66 34.40 -7.52
C LYS A 148 19.89 34.92 -8.27
N ASP A 149 20.36 34.18 -9.27
CA ASP A 149 21.49 34.59 -10.11
C ASP A 149 21.15 35.86 -10.92
N VAL A 150 19.94 35.92 -11.51
CA VAL A 150 19.46 37.12 -12.23
C VAL A 150 19.33 38.31 -11.28
N ASN A 151 18.76 38.13 -10.08
CA ASN A 151 18.68 39.20 -9.08
C ASN A 151 20.07 39.71 -8.67
N HIS A 152 21.04 38.82 -8.52
CA HIS A 152 22.41 39.21 -8.21
C HIS A 152 23.02 40.05 -9.35
N ALA A 153 22.83 39.63 -10.60
CA ALA A 153 23.30 40.40 -11.76
C ALA A 153 22.63 41.79 -11.86
N ILE A 154 21.33 41.89 -11.56
CA ILE A 154 20.63 43.18 -11.50
C ILE A 154 21.24 44.06 -10.39
N GLN A 155 21.51 43.49 -9.22
CA GLN A 155 22.12 44.21 -8.10
C GLN A 155 23.48 44.81 -8.48
N GLU A 156 24.38 44.02 -9.10
CA GLU A 156 25.69 44.50 -9.57
C GLU A 156 25.55 45.65 -10.58
N LYS A 157 24.55 45.58 -11.47
CA LYS A 157 24.28 46.64 -12.45
C LYS A 157 23.75 47.91 -11.78
N LEU A 158 22.91 47.79 -10.76
CA LEU A 158 22.44 48.94 -9.98
C LEU A 158 23.59 49.64 -9.24
N GLU A 159 24.48 48.88 -8.59
CA GLU A 159 25.68 49.43 -7.93
C GLU A 159 26.59 50.17 -8.94
N SER A 160 26.76 49.60 -10.15
CA SER A 160 27.50 50.27 -11.23
C SER A 160 26.83 51.55 -11.71
N LEU A 161 25.50 51.63 -11.72
CA LEU A 161 24.77 52.84 -12.09
C LEU A 161 24.88 53.92 -11.00
N GLU A 162 24.78 53.53 -9.73
CA GLU A 162 24.94 54.47 -8.60
C GLU A 162 26.32 55.15 -8.63
N THR A 163 27.39 54.37 -8.86
CA THR A 163 28.74 54.93 -8.99
C THR A 163 28.91 55.87 -10.19
N LEU A 164 28.25 55.58 -11.32
CA LEU A 164 28.26 56.47 -12.50
C LEU A 164 27.50 57.77 -12.23
N ILE A 165 26.34 57.71 -11.56
CA ILE A 165 25.57 58.89 -11.17
C ILE A 165 26.38 59.78 -10.21
N GLU A 166 27.10 59.16 -9.27
CA GLU A 166 27.94 59.89 -8.32
C GLU A 166 29.10 60.62 -9.03
N ARG A 167 29.81 59.93 -9.94
CA ARG A 167 30.84 60.58 -10.79
C ARG A 167 30.28 61.72 -11.62
N HIS A 168 29.12 61.53 -12.26
CA HIS A 168 28.48 62.56 -13.06
C HIS A 168 28.12 63.79 -12.21
N ASN A 169 27.63 63.59 -10.99
CA ASN A 169 27.31 64.68 -10.07
C ASN A 169 28.56 65.43 -9.59
N GLU A 170 29.67 64.74 -9.34
CA GLU A 170 30.95 65.39 -9.01
C GLU A 170 31.48 66.22 -10.17
N GLU A 171 31.42 65.69 -11.39
CA GLU A 171 31.86 66.36 -12.60
C GLU A 171 31.00 67.59 -12.89
N LYS A 172 29.68 67.49 -12.72
CA LYS A 172 28.77 68.63 -12.78
C LYS A 172 29.16 69.72 -11.77
N LYS A 173 29.45 69.37 -10.51
CA LYS A 173 29.90 70.35 -9.50
C LYS A 173 31.20 71.04 -9.90
N ARG A 174 32.17 70.31 -10.47
CA ARG A 174 33.43 70.88 -10.97
C ARG A 174 33.17 71.85 -12.13
N ASN A 175 32.28 71.48 -13.05
CA ASN A 175 31.90 72.33 -14.18
C ASN A 175 31.18 73.60 -13.73
N ASP A 176 30.22 73.49 -12.80
CA ASP A 176 29.53 74.64 -12.22
C ASP A 176 30.51 75.58 -11.50
N HIS A 177 31.54 75.03 -10.84
CA HIS A 177 32.60 75.84 -10.22
C HIS A 177 33.45 76.57 -11.25
N ALA A 178 33.91 75.90 -12.30
CA ALA A 178 34.69 76.50 -13.37
C ALA A 178 33.92 77.61 -14.10
N ILE A 179 32.62 77.41 -14.37
CA ILE A 179 31.74 78.44 -14.95
C ILE A 179 31.66 79.67 -14.04
N ASN A 180 31.51 79.48 -12.73
CA ASN A 180 31.48 80.58 -11.77
C ASN A 180 32.82 81.34 -11.71
N GLU A 181 33.95 80.65 -11.68
CA GLU A 181 35.28 81.28 -11.72
C GLU A 181 35.48 82.11 -12.99
N LEU A 182 35.08 81.56 -14.14
CA LEU A 182 35.15 82.27 -15.43
C LEU A 182 34.20 83.48 -15.47
N THR A 183 33.01 83.36 -14.89
CA THR A 183 32.04 84.47 -14.78
C THR A 183 32.60 85.61 -13.92
N VAL A 184 33.23 85.29 -12.79
CA VAL A 184 33.90 86.27 -11.91
C VAL A 184 35.10 86.92 -12.63
N ALA A 185 35.92 86.13 -13.32
CA ALA A 185 37.04 86.65 -14.10
C ALA A 185 36.58 87.59 -15.22
N LEU A 186 35.47 87.28 -15.89
CA LEU A 186 34.88 88.14 -16.92
C LEU A 186 34.39 89.46 -16.32
N ALA A 187 33.71 89.42 -15.17
CA ALA A 187 33.22 90.61 -14.47
C ALA A 187 34.36 91.55 -14.03
N LEU A 188 35.44 90.98 -13.47
CA LEU A 188 36.64 91.73 -13.09
C LEU A 188 37.38 92.33 -14.30
N SER A 189 37.32 91.68 -15.47
CA SER A 189 37.89 92.25 -16.71
C SER A 189 37.06 93.42 -17.26
N GLY A 190 35.75 93.43 -17.00
CA GLY A 190 34.82 94.50 -17.41
C GLY A 190 34.96 95.78 -16.59
N GLU A 191 35.44 95.71 -15.35
CA GLU A 191 35.65 96.88 -14.47
C GLU A 191 36.96 97.63 -14.72
N LYS A 192 37.93 97.07 -15.46
CA LYS A 192 39.15 97.78 -15.88
C LYS A 192 38.98 98.51 -17.22
N LYS A 193 38.00 99.41 -17.30
CA LYS A 193 37.94 100.44 -18.35
C LYS A 193 38.67 101.69 -17.88
N ASN A 194 40.00 101.63 -17.88
CA ASN A 194 40.88 102.78 -18.06
C ASN A 194 42.27 102.26 -18.46
N HIS A 195 42.81 102.80 -19.55
CA HIS A 195 44.22 102.83 -20.00
C HIS A 195 44.55 102.26 -21.40
N SER A 196 45.10 103.19 -22.20
CA SER A 196 45.95 103.19 -23.42
C SER A 196 45.99 102.03 -24.42
N ASP A 197 46.09 102.43 -25.70
CA ASP A 197 46.08 101.61 -26.93
C ASP A 197 47.18 100.53 -27.08
N ARG A 198 48.19 100.48 -26.20
CA ARG A 198 49.21 99.41 -26.21
C ARG A 198 48.81 98.17 -25.41
N GLU A 199 47.90 98.32 -24.44
CA GLU A 199 47.28 97.19 -23.72
C GLU A 199 46.17 96.52 -24.53
N SER A 200 45.60 97.20 -25.54
CA SER A 200 44.52 96.65 -26.38
C SER A 200 44.99 95.39 -27.12
N THR A 201 46.14 95.41 -27.78
CA THR A 201 46.67 94.22 -28.49
C THR A 201 47.04 93.07 -27.55
N GLN A 202 47.43 93.36 -26.31
CA GLN A 202 47.78 92.34 -25.31
C GLN A 202 46.52 91.76 -24.63
N LYS A 203 45.50 92.60 -24.40
CA LYS A 203 44.16 92.18 -24.00
C LYS A 203 43.50 91.35 -25.11
N ASP A 204 43.65 91.73 -26.37
CA ASP A 204 43.12 90.95 -27.51
C ASP A 204 43.81 89.58 -27.63
N GLY A 205 45.12 89.50 -27.40
CA GLY A 205 45.85 88.23 -27.34
C GLY A 205 45.39 87.32 -26.19
N ILE A 206 45.16 87.89 -25.00
CA ILE A 206 44.66 87.15 -23.83
C ILE A 206 43.19 86.74 -24.02
N ILE A 207 42.34 87.62 -24.56
CA ILE A 207 40.94 87.32 -24.90
C ILE A 207 40.87 86.22 -25.96
N THR A 208 41.75 86.24 -26.96
CA THR A 208 41.80 85.20 -28.00
C THR A 208 42.23 83.86 -27.42
N ALA A 209 43.26 83.84 -26.55
CA ALA A 209 43.70 82.61 -25.87
C ALA A 209 42.63 82.08 -24.90
N LEU A 210 41.95 82.95 -24.14
CA LEU A 210 40.83 82.56 -23.27
C LEU A 210 39.66 82.01 -24.07
N ASN A 211 39.29 82.64 -25.19
CA ASN A 211 38.23 82.15 -26.07
C ASN A 211 38.60 80.81 -26.71
N LEU A 212 39.89 80.59 -27.03
CA LEU A 212 40.37 79.31 -27.57
C LEU A 212 40.31 78.21 -26.51
N SER A 213 40.86 78.46 -25.31
CA SER A 213 40.80 77.52 -24.18
C SER A 213 39.36 77.24 -23.73
N PHE A 214 38.49 78.24 -23.76
CA PHE A 214 37.07 78.08 -23.45
C PHE A 214 36.37 77.23 -24.52
N ARG A 215 36.68 77.46 -25.80
CA ARG A 215 36.14 76.65 -26.89
C ARG A 215 36.63 75.20 -26.81
N GLU A 216 37.90 74.96 -26.54
CA GLU A 216 38.45 73.60 -26.35
C GLU A 216 37.83 72.90 -25.13
N ALA A 217 37.61 73.62 -24.02
CA ALA A 217 36.95 73.08 -22.84
C ALA A 217 35.46 72.76 -23.10
N VAL A 218 34.75 73.61 -23.84
CA VAL A 218 33.36 73.38 -24.24
C VAL A 218 33.26 72.21 -25.22
N GLU A 219 34.14 72.13 -26.23
CA GLU A 219 34.15 71.01 -27.19
C GLU A 219 34.48 69.67 -26.51
N LYS A 220 35.41 69.67 -25.55
CA LYS A 220 35.74 68.48 -24.77
C LYS A 220 34.57 68.05 -23.87
N ASN A 221 33.91 69.00 -23.20
CA ASN A 221 32.73 68.73 -22.37
C ASN A 221 31.55 68.24 -23.22
N ASP A 222 31.33 68.82 -24.40
CA ASP A 222 30.28 68.37 -25.32
C ASP A 222 30.52 66.94 -25.82
N ALA A 223 31.79 66.57 -26.09
CA ALA A 223 32.16 65.21 -26.46
C ALA A 223 31.91 64.22 -25.31
N GLU A 224 32.39 64.52 -24.09
CA GLU A 224 32.19 63.69 -22.90
C GLU A 224 30.70 63.59 -22.51
N SER A 225 29.94 64.69 -22.63
CA SER A 225 28.50 64.75 -22.39
C SER A 225 27.70 63.96 -23.42
N LYS A 226 28.18 63.87 -24.66
CA LYS A 226 27.58 63.06 -25.72
C LYS A 226 27.85 61.57 -25.48
N GLU A 227 29.07 61.18 -25.15
CA GLU A 227 29.44 59.79 -24.84
C GLU A 227 28.66 59.28 -23.61
N ASN A 228 28.56 60.09 -22.56
CA ASN A 228 27.75 59.76 -21.38
C ASN A 228 26.26 59.63 -21.69
N ARG A 229 25.71 60.47 -22.58
CA ARG A 229 24.31 60.35 -23.05
C ARG A 229 24.06 59.08 -23.85
N GLU A 230 25.00 58.69 -24.70
CA GLU A 230 24.91 57.45 -25.48
C GLU A 230 25.04 56.21 -24.58
N ALA A 231 25.94 56.23 -23.60
CA ALA A 231 26.08 55.16 -22.60
C ALA A 231 24.82 55.03 -21.72
N LEU A 232 24.24 56.15 -21.27
CA LEU A 232 22.97 56.17 -20.54
C LEU A 232 21.82 55.64 -21.39
N ALA A 233 21.75 55.99 -22.68
CA ALA A 233 20.72 55.47 -23.58
C ALA A 233 20.86 53.94 -23.80
N GLY A 234 22.10 53.44 -23.90
CA GLY A 234 22.39 52.00 -23.96
C GLY A 234 21.92 51.26 -22.69
N LEU A 235 22.33 51.76 -21.52
CA LEU A 235 21.91 51.21 -20.22
C LEU A 235 20.38 51.23 -20.03
N ASN A 236 19.71 52.30 -20.45
CA ASN A 236 18.25 52.40 -20.32
C ASN A 236 17.52 51.41 -21.25
N LYS A 237 18.11 51.11 -22.41
CA LYS A 237 17.60 50.09 -23.32
C LYS A 237 17.77 48.68 -22.73
N ASP A 238 18.92 48.40 -22.13
CA ASP A 238 19.19 47.12 -21.47
C ASP A 238 18.29 46.93 -20.23
N LEU A 239 18.06 47.99 -19.45
CA LEU A 239 17.12 47.97 -18.32
C LEU A 239 15.69 47.66 -18.78
N SER A 240 15.26 48.27 -19.89
CA SER A 240 13.94 48.00 -20.47
C SER A 240 13.77 46.56 -20.97
N ILE A 241 14.85 45.93 -21.43
CA ILE A 241 14.84 44.51 -21.82
C ILE A 241 14.74 43.63 -20.56
N ALA A 242 15.52 43.93 -19.52
CA ALA A 242 15.46 43.22 -18.25
C ALA A 242 14.07 43.29 -17.60
N ASP A 243 13.41 44.45 -17.63
CA ASP A 243 12.04 44.62 -17.12
C ASP A 243 11.03 43.76 -17.88
N LYS A 244 11.17 43.64 -19.21
CA LYS A 244 10.31 42.78 -20.04
C LYS A 244 10.52 41.31 -19.74
N ASP A 245 11.77 40.88 -19.59
CA ASP A 245 12.11 39.51 -19.25
C ASP A 245 11.63 39.14 -17.85
N LEU A 246 11.78 40.05 -16.88
CA LEU A 246 11.25 39.88 -15.52
C LEU A 246 9.71 39.73 -15.52
N ALA A 247 9.01 40.56 -16.31
CA ALA A 247 7.55 40.46 -16.45
C ALA A 247 7.11 39.11 -17.05
N LEU A 248 7.82 38.63 -18.07
CA LEU A 248 7.56 37.32 -18.68
C LEU A 248 7.80 36.16 -17.69
N VAL A 249 8.91 36.19 -16.94
CA VAL A 249 9.22 35.17 -15.93
C VAL A 249 8.21 35.20 -14.79
N THR A 250 7.80 36.39 -14.33
CA THR A 250 6.79 36.55 -13.28
C THR A 250 5.43 36.03 -13.72
N SER A 251 5.01 36.33 -14.94
CA SER A 251 3.76 35.81 -15.52
C SER A 251 3.79 34.27 -15.66
N ALA A 252 4.89 33.71 -16.17
CA ALA A 252 5.07 32.25 -16.28
C ALA A 252 5.06 31.56 -14.92
N PHE A 253 5.67 32.18 -13.90
CA PHE A 253 5.68 31.68 -12.53
C PHE A 253 4.28 31.70 -11.92
N GLN A 254 3.54 32.80 -12.03
CA GLN A 254 2.15 32.92 -11.54
C GLN A 254 1.22 31.90 -12.20
N THR A 255 1.36 31.70 -13.52
CA THR A 255 0.55 30.72 -14.27
C THR A 255 0.85 29.29 -13.79
N LYS A 256 2.13 28.95 -13.56
CA LYS A 256 2.52 27.64 -13.01
C LYS A 256 2.10 27.47 -11.54
N LEU A 257 2.11 28.55 -10.75
CA LEU A 257 1.66 28.53 -9.36
C LEU A 257 0.15 28.23 -9.27
N ALA A 258 -0.66 28.89 -10.10
CA ALA A 258 -2.11 28.65 -10.17
C ALA A 258 -2.43 27.19 -10.53
N VAL A 259 -1.75 26.64 -11.55
CA VAL A 259 -1.92 25.21 -11.94
C VAL A 259 -1.49 24.27 -10.80
N SER A 260 -0.46 24.63 -10.02
CA SER A 260 0.00 23.86 -8.87
C SER A 260 -1.00 23.89 -7.71
N GLU A 261 -1.66 25.02 -7.47
CA GLU A 261 -2.68 25.17 -6.43
C GLU A 261 -3.96 24.40 -6.78
N ASP A 262 -4.39 24.43 -8.04
CA ASP A 262 -5.52 23.64 -8.52
C ASP A 262 -5.26 22.13 -8.40
N LYS A 263 -4.07 21.66 -8.80
CA LYS A 263 -3.68 20.26 -8.61
C LYS A 263 -3.63 19.86 -7.13
N ARG A 264 -3.16 20.76 -6.26
CA ARG A 264 -3.13 20.53 -4.81
C ARG A 264 -4.54 20.41 -4.24
N ALA A 265 -5.47 21.28 -4.63
CA ALA A 265 -6.87 21.20 -4.22
C ALA A 265 -7.54 19.89 -4.64
N ILE A 266 -7.30 19.42 -5.88
CA ILE A 266 -7.79 18.12 -6.36
C ILE A 266 -7.21 16.96 -5.52
N SER A 267 -5.93 17.07 -5.14
CA SER A 267 -5.23 16.06 -4.35
C SER A 267 -5.76 15.99 -2.91
N GLU A 268 -5.94 17.14 -2.26
CA GLU A 268 -6.51 17.25 -0.91
C GLU A 268 -7.97 16.73 -0.89
N GLY A 269 -8.76 17.01 -1.92
CA GLY A 269 -10.12 16.48 -2.07
C GLY A 269 -10.15 14.95 -2.15
N LYS A 270 -9.30 14.33 -2.99
CA LYS A 270 -9.18 12.87 -3.07
C LYS A 270 -8.73 12.24 -1.76
N LEU A 271 -7.82 12.91 -1.04
CA LEU A 271 -7.30 12.44 0.24
C LEU A 271 -8.39 12.47 1.33
N GLN A 272 -9.26 13.49 1.33
CA GLN A 272 -10.43 13.53 2.19
C GLN A 272 -11.44 12.42 1.87
N THR A 273 -11.68 12.11 0.58
CA THR A 273 -12.55 11.00 0.18
C THR A 273 -12.00 9.66 0.67
N LEU A 274 -10.71 9.40 0.47
CA LEU A 274 -10.06 8.17 0.95
C LEU A 274 -10.08 8.07 2.48
N LEU A 275 -9.89 9.18 3.20
CA LEU A 275 -10.00 9.20 4.66
C LEU A 275 -11.43 8.87 5.14
N ALA A 276 -12.45 9.38 4.44
CA ALA A 276 -13.84 9.04 4.73
C ALA A 276 -14.11 7.54 4.49
N GLU A 277 -13.63 6.97 3.38
CA GLU A 277 -13.75 5.54 3.08
C GLU A 277 -13.02 4.64 4.10
N ILE A 278 -11.82 5.03 4.54
CA ILE A 278 -11.09 4.32 5.59
C ILE A 278 -11.87 4.33 6.91
N THR A 279 -12.53 5.45 7.22
CA THR A 279 -13.32 5.58 8.44
C THR A 279 -14.56 4.67 8.39
N THR A 280 -15.28 4.66 7.27
CA THR A 280 -16.44 3.76 7.09
C THR A 280 -16.05 2.29 7.10
N LEU A 281 -14.92 1.91 6.48
CA LEU A 281 -14.39 0.54 6.54
C LEU A 281 -13.99 0.13 7.96
N LYS A 282 -13.42 1.06 8.74
CA LYS A 282 -13.06 0.81 10.15
C LYS A 282 -14.32 0.56 10.99
N ASP A 283 -15.37 1.32 10.78
CA ASP A 283 -16.65 1.15 11.47
C ASP A 283 -17.34 -0.16 11.07
N ALA A 284 -17.36 -0.50 9.78
CA ALA A 284 -17.87 -1.77 9.28
C ALA A 284 -17.10 -2.97 9.87
N LYS A 285 -15.76 -2.88 9.94
CA LYS A 285 -14.92 -3.90 10.58
C LYS A 285 -15.21 -4.04 12.07
N SER A 286 -15.41 -2.93 12.77
CA SER A 286 -15.78 -2.91 14.19
C SER A 286 -17.14 -3.60 14.40
N ALA A 287 -18.15 -3.25 13.59
CA ALA A 287 -19.47 -3.85 13.60
C ALA A 287 -19.41 -5.36 13.31
N CYS A 288 -18.60 -5.78 12.33
CA CYS A 288 -18.39 -7.19 12.01
C CYS A 288 -17.76 -7.97 13.18
N ARG A 289 -16.75 -7.40 13.85
CA ARG A 289 -16.13 -8.02 15.04
C ARG A 289 -17.12 -8.17 16.18
N GLU A 290 -17.95 -7.16 16.41
CA GLU A 290 -18.99 -7.19 17.44
C GLU A 290 -20.08 -8.22 17.11
N SER A 291 -20.50 -8.32 15.85
CA SER A 291 -21.41 -9.36 15.38
C SER A 291 -20.84 -10.77 15.62
N LEU A 292 -19.57 -10.99 15.26
CA LEU A 292 -18.88 -12.27 15.49
C LEU A 292 -18.77 -12.60 16.99
N ARG A 293 -18.49 -11.60 17.83
CA ARG A 293 -18.46 -11.77 19.29
C ARG A 293 -19.82 -12.23 19.82
N ARG A 294 -20.91 -11.59 19.38
CA ARG A 294 -22.29 -11.97 19.76
C ARG A 294 -22.63 -13.39 19.29
N GLN A 295 -22.26 -13.76 18.06
CA GLN A 295 -22.46 -15.12 17.55
C GLN A 295 -21.69 -16.17 18.36
N LYS A 296 -20.43 -15.89 18.73
CA LYS A 296 -19.64 -16.79 19.60
C LYS A 296 -20.28 -16.99 20.97
N ILE A 297 -20.75 -15.90 21.58
CA ILE A 297 -21.47 -15.96 22.87
C ILE A 297 -22.76 -16.78 22.72
N TRP A 298 -23.52 -16.55 21.66
CA TRP A 298 -24.74 -17.30 21.37
C TRP A 298 -24.46 -18.79 21.17
N ALA A 299 -23.49 -19.13 20.33
CA ALA A 299 -23.07 -20.51 20.09
C ALA A 299 -22.63 -21.19 21.39
N GLY A 300 -21.85 -20.51 22.23
CA GLY A 300 -21.47 -21.01 23.55
C GLY A 300 -22.66 -21.27 24.48
N LYS A 301 -23.66 -20.37 24.48
CA LYS A 301 -24.90 -20.56 25.26
C LYS A 301 -25.73 -21.73 24.73
N VAL A 302 -25.84 -21.89 23.41
CA VAL A 302 -26.52 -23.03 22.80
C VAL A 302 -25.82 -24.31 23.20
N LEU A 303 -24.49 -24.40 23.03
CA LEU A 303 -23.70 -25.58 23.39
C LEU A 303 -23.87 -25.97 24.87
N ALA A 304 -23.82 -24.99 25.77
CA ALA A 304 -24.03 -25.21 27.20
C ALA A 304 -25.45 -25.72 27.50
N LYS A 305 -26.47 -25.18 26.83
CA LYS A 305 -27.86 -25.63 26.98
C LYS A 305 -28.06 -27.05 26.45
N THR A 306 -27.47 -27.38 25.30
CA THR A 306 -27.53 -28.73 24.72
C THR A 306 -26.80 -29.75 25.58
N LEU A 307 -25.63 -29.40 26.13
CA LEU A 307 -24.91 -30.23 27.09
C LEU A 307 -25.72 -30.49 28.36
N ASN A 308 -26.36 -29.47 28.92
CA ASN A 308 -27.22 -29.62 30.09
C ASN A 308 -28.46 -30.48 29.82
N LEU A 309 -29.03 -30.42 28.61
CA LEU A 309 -30.13 -31.31 28.23
C LEU A 309 -29.66 -32.76 28.11
N LEU A 310 -28.51 -32.99 27.47
CA LEU A 310 -27.91 -34.33 27.35
C LEU A 310 -27.51 -34.93 28.69
N THR A 311 -26.95 -34.15 29.62
CA THR A 311 -26.63 -34.64 30.96
C THR A 311 -27.90 -34.92 31.76
N LYS A 312 -28.93 -34.08 31.64
CA LYS A 312 -30.22 -34.32 32.29
C LYS A 312 -30.91 -35.58 31.76
N GLU A 313 -31.01 -35.76 30.44
CA GLU A 313 -31.59 -36.96 29.84
C GLU A 313 -30.81 -38.23 30.22
N LYS A 314 -29.47 -38.17 30.23
CA LYS A 314 -28.65 -39.31 30.67
C LYS A 314 -28.84 -39.64 32.15
N ILE A 315 -28.98 -38.63 33.01
CA ILE A 315 -29.25 -38.82 34.44
C ILE A 315 -30.66 -39.38 34.65
N GLU A 316 -31.68 -38.85 33.97
CA GLU A 316 -33.06 -39.35 34.05
C GLU A 316 -33.18 -40.79 33.53
N SER A 317 -32.48 -41.12 32.44
CA SER A 317 -32.43 -42.49 31.91
C SER A 317 -31.70 -43.46 32.87
N ALA A 318 -30.62 -43.03 33.50
CA ALA A 318 -29.92 -43.82 34.52
C ALA A 318 -30.76 -44.02 35.79
N ILE A 319 -31.52 -42.99 36.22
CA ILE A 319 -32.46 -43.08 37.34
C ILE A 319 -33.60 -44.04 37.01
N SER A 320 -34.15 -44.00 35.79
CA SER A 320 -35.18 -44.95 35.34
C SER A 320 -34.66 -46.39 35.37
N LEU A 321 -33.47 -46.64 34.81
CA LEU A 321 -32.83 -47.96 34.82
C LEU A 321 -32.56 -48.48 36.24
N LEU A 322 -32.17 -47.60 37.17
CA LEU A 322 -32.00 -47.95 38.58
C LEU A 322 -33.34 -48.19 39.29
N GLY A 323 -34.38 -47.44 38.96
CA GLY A 323 -35.73 -47.65 39.48
C GLY A 323 -36.32 -48.99 39.02
N ASP A 324 -36.21 -49.30 37.73
CA ASP A 324 -36.67 -50.56 37.14
C ASP A 324 -35.90 -51.75 37.74
N SER A 325 -34.59 -51.61 37.95
CA SER A 325 -33.77 -52.61 38.65
C SER A 325 -34.19 -52.81 40.11
N LEU A 326 -34.55 -51.74 40.83
CA LEU A 326 -35.01 -51.84 42.22
C LEU A 326 -36.38 -52.53 42.35
N ASP A 327 -37.30 -52.28 41.42
CA ASP A 327 -38.62 -52.90 41.42
C ASP A 327 -38.57 -54.38 41.02
N THR A 328 -37.64 -54.77 40.14
CA THR A 328 -37.37 -56.21 39.87
C THR A 328 -36.78 -56.95 41.08
N HIS A 329 -36.14 -56.23 42.02
CA HIS A 329 -35.63 -56.82 43.27
C HIS A 329 -36.66 -56.86 44.42
N LYS A 330 -37.76 -56.11 44.33
CA LYS A 330 -38.88 -56.16 45.30
C LYS A 330 -39.91 -57.26 44.99
N THR A 331 -39.87 -57.78 43.77
CA THR A 331 -40.80 -58.82 43.28
C THR A 331 -40.21 -60.24 43.33
N LEU A 332 -38.98 -60.37 43.82
CA LEU A 332 -38.30 -61.61 44.25
C LEU A 332 -38.28 -61.68 45.78
#